data_AF-A0A3N7J4B4-F1
#
_entry.id   AF-A0A3N7J4B4-F1
#
_cell.length_a   1.000
_cell.length_b   1.000
_cell.length_c   1.000
_cell.angle_alpha   90.00
_cell.angle_beta   90.00
_cell.angle_gamma   90.00
#
_symmetry.space_group_name_H-M   'P 1'
#
loop_
_entity.id
_entity.type
_entity.pdbx_description
1 polymer ?
#
loop_
_entity_poly.entity_id
_entity_poly.type
_entity_poly.pdbx_seq_one_letter_code
_entity_poly.pdbx_strand_id
1 'polypeptide(L)'
;MNRQVVGTAIAAVVLSLCASASFAATKAKQAPKAQPAATEAADTNTPVSQTQLDIAQRVHTGDVQCEMNQHVNLQPIDGKPGYFKLGFKNVNYIMTPEETTTGAVRLEDKKAGVVWVQIPSKSMLLNSKIGQRMVDSCQAAAQRT
;
A
#
# COMPACT_ATOMS: atom_id res chain seq x y z
N MET A 1 40.07 66.46 6.75
CA MET A 1 40.58 65.75 7.95
C MET A 1 40.87 64.31 7.57
N ASN A 2 42.11 63.94 7.22
CA ASN A 2 43.19 63.49 8.12
C ASN A 2 42.94 62.06 8.66
N ARG A 3 43.53 61.02 8.02
CA ARG A 3 44.73 60.24 8.46
C ARG A 3 44.36 59.10 9.43
N GLN A 4 44.82 57.84 9.40
CA GLN A 4 45.72 56.98 8.60
C GLN A 4 45.36 55.51 8.95
N VAL A 5 45.37 54.52 8.03
CA VAL A 5 46.48 53.62 7.62
C VAL A 5 47.17 52.84 8.76
N VAL A 6 47.26 51.50 8.58
CA VAL A 6 48.40 50.55 8.77
C VAL A 6 47.78 49.17 9.06
N GLY A 7 47.86 48.16 8.19
CA GLY A 7 49.03 47.33 7.81
C GLY A 7 48.67 45.88 8.21
N THR A 8 48.93 44.77 7.53
CA THR A 8 50.07 44.26 6.71
C THR A 8 49.57 42.90 6.16
N ALA A 9 49.55 42.67 4.84
CA ALA A 9 50.59 42.02 4.01
C ALA A 9 50.76 40.49 4.19
N ILE A 10 50.28 39.69 3.22
CA ILE A 10 50.87 38.42 2.66
C ILE A 10 50.22 38.25 1.26
N ALA A 11 50.83 38.59 0.12
CA ALA A 11 51.92 37.98 -0.65
C ALA A 11 51.60 36.62 -1.36
N ALA A 12 51.62 36.67 -2.71
CA ALA A 12 51.95 35.64 -3.73
C ALA A 12 51.16 34.30 -3.76
N VAL A 13 50.33 34.04 -4.77
CA VAL A 13 50.66 33.44 -6.09
C VAL A 13 51.42 32.11 -5.98
N VAL A 14 50.76 30.97 -6.26
CA VAL A 14 51.27 29.91 -7.15
C VAL A 14 50.09 29.13 -7.77
N LEU A 15 50.10 29.07 -9.10
CA LEU A 15 49.29 28.22 -9.98
C LEU A 15 49.75 26.76 -9.79
N SER A 16 48.84 25.81 -9.53
CA SER A 16 49.18 24.40 -9.72
C SER A 16 47.98 23.60 -10.22
N LEU A 17 48.03 23.30 -11.52
CA LEU A 17 47.26 22.25 -12.18
C LEU A 17 47.68 20.90 -11.58
N CYS A 18 46.76 20.18 -10.94
CA CYS A 18 46.93 18.75 -10.70
C CYS A 18 45.73 17.97 -11.26
N ALA A 19 46.03 17.35 -12.41
CA ALA A 19 45.71 15.97 -12.77
C ALA A 19 44.26 15.48 -12.71
N SER A 20 43.71 15.30 -13.91
CA SER A 20 42.61 14.39 -14.23
C SER A 20 42.93 12.96 -13.76
N ALA A 21 42.19 12.47 -12.77
CA ALA A 21 42.12 11.05 -12.45
C ALA A 21 40.83 10.49 -13.06
N SER A 22 40.97 9.83 -14.21
CA SER A 22 39.94 8.98 -14.80
C SER A 22 39.63 7.84 -13.83
N PHE A 23 38.50 7.91 -13.14
CA PHE A 23 37.95 6.76 -12.44
C PHE A 23 37.29 5.84 -13.47
N ALA A 24 37.99 4.75 -13.76
CA ALA A 24 37.53 3.64 -14.56
C ALA A 24 36.18 3.12 -14.03
N ALA A 25 35.24 2.94 -14.96
CA ALA A 25 33.92 2.37 -14.72
C ALA A 25 34.02 0.96 -14.13
N THR A 26 33.75 0.82 -12.84
CA THR A 26 33.50 -0.49 -12.22
C THR A 26 32.04 -0.89 -12.44
N LYS A 27 31.85 -1.75 -13.44
CA LYS A 27 30.61 -2.50 -13.66
C LYS A 27 30.42 -3.47 -12.49
N ALA A 28 29.62 -3.11 -11.50
CA ALA A 28 29.28 -3.99 -10.38
C ALA A 28 27.75 -4.16 -10.25
N LYS A 29 27.31 -5.30 -10.79
CA LYS A 29 26.24 -6.19 -10.32
C LYS A 29 24.89 -5.54 -9.99
N GLN A 30 23.99 -5.57 -10.98
CA GLN A 30 22.55 -5.41 -10.77
C GLN A 30 22.09 -6.36 -9.65
N ALA A 31 21.60 -5.78 -8.55
CA ALA A 31 20.87 -6.51 -7.54
C ALA A 31 19.63 -7.15 -8.20
N PRO A 32 19.30 -8.42 -7.91
CA PRO A 32 18.07 -9.02 -8.39
C PRO A 32 16.90 -8.18 -7.87
N LYS A 33 16.15 -7.60 -8.80
CA LYS A 33 14.87 -6.95 -8.53
C LYS A 33 13.99 -8.02 -7.88
N ALA A 34 13.74 -7.91 -6.59
CA ALA A 34 12.85 -8.81 -5.86
C ALA A 34 11.50 -8.80 -6.59
N GLN A 35 11.22 -9.89 -7.28
CA GLN A 35 9.96 -10.13 -7.96
C GLN A 35 8.89 -10.20 -6.86
N PRO A 36 7.81 -9.39 -6.92
CA PRO A 36 6.72 -9.50 -5.97
C PRO A 36 6.23 -10.94 -5.96
N ALA A 37 6.26 -11.57 -4.78
CA ALA A 37 5.73 -12.90 -4.59
C ALA A 37 4.28 -12.91 -5.08
N ALA A 38 4.03 -13.64 -6.17
CA ALA A 38 2.69 -13.94 -6.63
C ALA A 38 1.97 -14.62 -5.46
N THR A 39 0.97 -13.93 -4.92
CA THR A 39 0.20 -14.40 -3.79
C THR A 39 -0.60 -15.61 -4.26
N GLU A 40 -0.33 -16.77 -3.66
CA GLU A 40 -1.07 -18.01 -3.92
C GLU A 40 -2.56 -17.74 -3.73
N ALA A 41 -3.36 -18.04 -4.76
CA ALA A 41 -4.80 -17.80 -4.75
C ALA A 41 -5.44 -18.54 -3.56
N ALA A 42 -6.30 -17.87 -2.80
CA ALA A 42 -7.09 -18.56 -1.78
C ALA A 42 -7.98 -19.62 -2.45
N ASP A 43 -8.24 -20.70 -1.71
CA ASP A 43 -9.07 -21.79 -2.20
C ASP A 43 -10.51 -21.30 -2.27
N THR A 44 -11.04 -21.18 -3.48
CA THR A 44 -12.40 -20.71 -3.75
C THR A 44 -13.41 -21.86 -3.87
N ASN A 45 -13.06 -23.04 -3.34
CA ASN A 45 -13.91 -24.22 -3.32
C ASN A 45 -14.61 -24.44 -1.96
N THR A 46 -14.31 -23.62 -0.95
CA THR A 46 -14.99 -23.68 0.34
C THR A 46 -16.41 -23.11 0.21
N PRO A 47 -17.46 -23.84 0.58
CA PRO A 47 -18.82 -23.31 0.55
C PRO A 47 -18.96 -22.10 1.47
N VAL A 48 -19.52 -21.00 0.96
CA VAL A 48 -19.92 -19.82 1.74
C VAL A 48 -21.29 -20.10 2.36
N SER A 49 -21.45 -19.83 3.66
CA SER A 49 -22.71 -20.06 4.38
C SER A 49 -23.80 -19.05 3.97
N GLN A 50 -25.06 -19.36 4.26
CA GLN A 50 -26.17 -18.43 3.98
C GLN A 50 -25.98 -17.08 4.69
N THR A 51 -25.57 -17.09 5.96
CA THR A 51 -25.30 -15.85 6.70
C THR A 51 -24.20 -15.03 6.03
N GLN A 52 -23.15 -15.68 5.54
CA GLN A 52 -22.08 -15.02 4.80
C GLN A 52 -22.57 -14.44 3.47
N LEU A 53 -23.48 -15.12 2.76
CA LEU A 53 -24.13 -14.58 1.56
C LEU A 53 -24.99 -13.35 1.88
N ASP A 54 -25.72 -13.35 3.00
CA ASP A 54 -26.52 -12.20 3.44
C ASP A 54 -25.62 -11.00 3.81
N ILE A 55 -24.44 -11.26 4.39
CA ILE A 55 -23.41 -10.22 4.60
C ILE A 55 -22.87 -9.72 3.26
N ALA A 56 -22.61 -10.62 2.31
CA ALA A 56 -22.07 -10.28 0.99
C ALA A 56 -22.94 -9.25 0.25
N GLN A 57 -24.27 -9.32 0.42
CA GLN A 57 -25.20 -8.35 -0.17
C GLN A 57 -25.04 -6.91 0.36
N ARG A 58 -24.43 -6.74 1.53
CA ARG A 58 -24.20 -5.44 2.16
C ARG A 58 -22.83 -4.84 1.85
N VAL A 59 -21.97 -5.60 1.16
CA VAL A 59 -20.61 -5.16 0.83
C VAL A 59 -20.66 -4.01 -0.17
N HIS A 60 -20.05 -2.89 0.17
CA HIS A 60 -19.84 -1.80 -0.77
C HIS A 60 -18.62 -2.11 -1.65
N THR A 61 -18.86 -2.32 -2.93
CA THR A 61 -17.84 -2.67 -3.93
C THR A 61 -17.45 -1.47 -4.79
N GLY A 62 -16.48 -1.65 -5.69
CA GLY A 62 -15.99 -0.64 -6.61
C GLY A 62 -14.57 -0.17 -6.32
N ASP A 63 -14.26 0.98 -6.88
CA ASP A 63 -13.03 1.74 -6.65
C ASP A 63 -13.17 2.59 -5.38
N VAL A 64 -12.38 2.22 -4.38
CA VAL A 64 -12.45 2.75 -3.02
C VAL A 64 -11.25 3.67 -2.79
N GLN A 65 -11.55 4.95 -2.60
CA GLN A 65 -10.54 5.98 -2.32
C GLN A 65 -10.27 6.02 -0.83
N CYS A 66 -8.99 5.99 -0.44
CA CYS A 66 -8.54 5.99 0.94
C CYS A 66 -7.74 7.25 1.27
N GLU A 67 -7.42 7.43 2.55
CA GLU A 67 -6.51 8.50 2.96
C GLU A 67 -5.13 8.37 2.29
N MET A 68 -4.34 9.45 2.34
CA MET A 68 -2.98 9.50 1.77
C MET A 68 -2.92 9.10 0.29
N ASN A 69 -3.97 9.41 -0.47
CA ASN A 69 -4.09 9.11 -1.90
C ASN A 69 -3.88 7.62 -2.21
N GLN A 70 -4.28 6.73 -1.28
CA GLN A 70 -4.26 5.29 -1.48
C GLN A 70 -5.58 4.83 -2.09
N HIS A 71 -5.54 3.66 -2.74
CA HIS A 71 -6.67 3.12 -3.46
C HIS A 71 -6.80 1.60 -3.26
N VAL A 72 -8.03 1.13 -3.10
CA VAL A 72 -8.39 -0.29 -3.05
C VAL A 72 -9.47 -0.55 -4.10
N ASN A 73 -9.32 -1.61 -4.88
CA ASN A 73 -10.37 -2.10 -5.77
C ASN A 73 -11.02 -3.33 -5.12
N LEU A 74 -12.33 -3.30 -4.89
CA LEU A 74 -13.05 -4.42 -4.29
C LEU A 74 -14.19 -4.83 -5.21
N GLN A 75 -14.15 -6.06 -5.72
CA GLN A 75 -15.13 -6.56 -6.67
C GLN A 75 -15.64 -7.94 -6.25
N PRO A 76 -16.92 -8.27 -6.51
CA PRO A 76 -17.37 -9.65 -6.41
C PRO A 76 -16.65 -10.51 -7.46
N ILE A 77 -16.50 -11.81 -7.20
CA ILE A 77 -15.93 -12.74 -8.17
C ILE A 77 -17.05 -13.41 -8.95
N ASP A 78 -17.02 -13.26 -10.27
CA ASP A 78 -18.01 -13.87 -11.17
C ASP A 78 -18.06 -15.39 -11.02
N GLY A 79 -19.27 -15.94 -10.93
CA GLY A 79 -19.49 -17.37 -10.73
C GLY A 79 -19.19 -17.87 -9.32
N LYS A 80 -18.81 -16.99 -8.37
CA LYS A 80 -18.49 -17.35 -6.99
C LYS A 80 -19.20 -16.41 -6.00
N PRO A 81 -20.50 -16.63 -5.75
CA PRO A 81 -21.28 -15.83 -4.80
C PRO A 81 -20.62 -15.79 -3.41
N GLY A 82 -20.58 -14.61 -2.80
CA GLY A 82 -19.96 -14.41 -1.50
C GLY A 82 -18.43 -14.31 -1.50
N TYR A 83 -17.77 -14.49 -2.64
CA TYR A 83 -16.34 -14.22 -2.77
C TYR A 83 -16.08 -12.85 -3.37
N PHE A 84 -15.05 -12.19 -2.84
CA PHE A 84 -14.61 -10.89 -3.33
C PHE A 84 -13.12 -10.91 -3.65
N LYS A 85 -12.76 -10.25 -4.74
CA LYS A 85 -11.37 -9.93 -5.05
C LYS A 85 -11.08 -8.52 -4.54
N LEU A 86 -10.14 -8.42 -3.61
CA LEU A 86 -9.62 -7.14 -3.12
C LEU A 86 -8.22 -6.91 -3.69
N GLY A 87 -8.11 -5.91 -4.57
CA GLY A 87 -6.85 -5.42 -5.09
C GLY A 87 -6.34 -4.25 -4.26
N PHE A 88 -5.13 -4.38 -3.72
CA PHE A 88 -4.42 -3.29 -3.07
C PHE A 88 -2.96 -3.28 -3.52
N LYS A 89 -2.49 -2.12 -4.01
CA LYS A 89 -1.19 -1.99 -4.68
C LYS A 89 -1.07 -3.04 -5.81
N ASN A 90 -0.07 -3.93 -5.75
CA ASN A 90 0.18 -4.97 -6.74
C ASN A 90 -0.23 -6.37 -6.23
N VAL A 91 -1.06 -6.44 -5.20
CA VAL A 91 -1.49 -7.68 -4.55
C VAL A 91 -3.00 -7.82 -4.66
N ASN A 92 -3.45 -9.04 -4.91
CA ASN A 92 -4.86 -9.39 -4.89
C ASN A 92 -5.12 -10.40 -3.78
N TYR A 93 -6.18 -10.17 -3.02
CA TYR A 93 -6.67 -11.05 -1.97
C TYR A 93 -8.03 -11.60 -2.36
N ILE A 94 -8.28 -12.84 -1.97
CA ILE A 94 -9.57 -13.48 -2.18
C ILE A 94 -10.25 -13.55 -0.83
N MET A 95 -11.26 -12.72 -0.67
CA MET A 95 -11.87 -12.41 0.62
C MET A 95 -13.23 -13.09 0.74
N THR A 96 -13.54 -13.60 1.93
CA THR A 96 -14.87 -14.12 2.29
C THR A 96 -15.47 -13.32 3.45
N PRO A 97 -16.79 -13.12 3.48
CA PRO A 97 -17.47 -12.51 4.61
C PRO A 97 -17.26 -13.29 5.90
N GLU A 98 -17.14 -12.60 7.01
CA GLU A 98 -17.13 -13.18 8.35
C GLU A 98 -18.22 -12.52 9.18
N GLU A 99 -18.89 -13.30 10.02
CA GLU A 99 -19.92 -12.81 10.91
C GLU A 99 -19.33 -11.82 11.93
N THR A 100 -20.08 -10.76 12.21
CA THR A 100 -19.71 -9.76 13.21
C THR A 100 -20.89 -9.50 14.14
N THR A 101 -20.60 -9.23 15.39
CA THR A 101 -21.62 -8.86 16.39
C THR A 101 -22.00 -7.39 16.32
N THR A 102 -21.13 -6.54 15.76
CA THR A 102 -21.32 -5.09 15.65
C THR A 102 -22.12 -4.68 14.41
N GLY A 103 -22.42 -5.63 13.51
CA GLY A 103 -23.08 -5.35 12.23
C GLY A 103 -22.17 -4.74 11.16
N ALA A 104 -20.89 -4.51 11.46
CA ALA A 104 -19.90 -4.10 10.46
C ALA A 104 -19.70 -5.22 9.42
N VAL A 105 -19.55 -4.85 8.16
CA VAL A 105 -19.15 -5.82 7.14
C VAL A 105 -17.68 -6.13 7.36
N ARG A 106 -17.34 -7.41 7.55
CA ARG A 106 -15.96 -7.88 7.66
C ARG A 106 -15.71 -8.92 6.58
N LEU A 107 -14.72 -8.68 5.73
CA LEU A 107 -14.21 -9.67 4.78
C LEU A 107 -12.80 -10.08 5.23
N GLU A 108 -12.45 -11.33 5.02
CA GLU A 108 -11.15 -11.85 5.42
C GLU A 108 -10.56 -12.80 4.37
N ASP A 109 -9.28 -12.63 4.08
CA ASP A 109 -8.44 -13.67 3.50
C ASP A 109 -7.62 -14.27 4.64
N LYS A 110 -8.13 -15.38 5.19
CA LYS A 110 -7.53 -16.05 6.36
C LYS A 110 -6.12 -16.56 6.06
N LYS A 111 -5.84 -16.95 4.80
CA LYS A 111 -4.51 -17.44 4.39
C LYS A 111 -3.51 -16.29 4.35
N ALA A 112 -3.89 -15.18 3.74
CA ALA A 112 -3.06 -13.98 3.67
C ALA A 112 -2.93 -13.27 5.03
N GLY A 113 -3.94 -13.40 5.90
CA GLY A 113 -4.05 -12.64 7.15
C GLY A 113 -4.46 -11.20 6.90
N VAL A 114 -5.37 -11.00 5.96
CA VAL A 114 -5.84 -9.67 5.55
C VAL A 114 -7.30 -9.54 5.87
N VAL A 115 -7.67 -8.44 6.51
CA VAL A 115 -9.03 -8.15 6.95
C VAL A 115 -9.46 -6.82 6.36
N TRP A 116 -10.59 -6.81 5.68
CA TRP A 116 -11.27 -5.62 5.21
C TRP A 116 -12.51 -5.38 6.07
N VAL A 117 -12.64 -4.19 6.63
CA VAL A 117 -13.79 -3.82 7.48
C VAL A 117 -14.49 -2.63 6.85
N GLN A 118 -15.81 -2.70 6.72
CA GLN A 118 -16.67 -1.58 6.35
C GLN A 118 -17.62 -1.25 7.49
N ILE A 119 -17.62 0.01 7.85
CA ILE A 119 -18.64 0.65 8.69
C ILE A 119 -19.41 1.64 7.80
N PRO A 120 -20.56 2.20 8.25
CA PRO A 120 -21.42 2.97 7.36
C PRO A 120 -20.71 4.09 6.56
N SER A 121 -19.83 4.86 7.21
CA SER A 121 -19.17 6.02 6.60
C SER A 121 -17.79 5.77 6.01
N LYS A 122 -17.14 4.64 6.34
CA LYS A 122 -15.77 4.35 5.89
C LYS A 122 -15.41 2.88 5.99
N SER A 123 -14.28 2.54 5.37
CA SER A 123 -13.70 1.21 5.34
C SER A 123 -12.21 1.26 5.66
N MET A 124 -11.62 0.13 6.01
CA MET A 124 -10.19 0.02 6.30
C MET A 124 -9.66 -1.39 5.97
N LEU A 125 -8.37 -1.46 5.61
CA LEU A 125 -7.65 -2.71 5.35
C LEU A 125 -6.60 -2.95 6.44
N LEU A 126 -6.61 -4.13 7.03
CA LEU A 126 -5.68 -4.53 8.08
C LEU A 126 -4.91 -5.77 7.66
N ASN A 127 -3.65 -5.83 8.07
CA ASN A 127 -2.89 -7.06 8.18
C ASN A 127 -3.06 -7.57 9.62
N SER A 128 -3.88 -8.61 9.79
CA SER A 128 -4.20 -9.18 11.10
C SER A 128 -3.04 -9.96 11.72
N LYS A 129 -2.11 -10.48 10.90
CA LYS A 129 -0.94 -11.24 11.40
C LYS A 129 0.02 -10.38 12.21
N ILE A 130 0.19 -9.12 11.81
CA ILE A 130 1.11 -8.17 12.49
C ILE A 130 0.38 -7.00 13.16
N GLY A 131 -0.96 -7.01 13.17
CA GLY A 131 -1.77 -5.96 13.80
C GLY A 131 -1.63 -4.58 13.14
N GLN A 132 -1.33 -4.52 11.84
CA GLN A 132 -1.05 -3.27 11.14
C GLN A 132 -2.23 -2.82 10.28
N ARG A 133 -2.61 -1.53 10.35
CA ARG A 133 -3.49 -0.89 9.37
C ARG A 133 -2.70 -0.55 8.10
N MET A 134 -3.13 -1.10 6.96
CA MET A 134 -2.49 -0.88 5.67
C MET A 134 -3.05 0.37 4.97
N VAL A 135 -4.37 0.55 5.06
CA VAL A 135 -5.09 1.77 4.66
C VAL A 135 -6.28 2.01 5.59
N ASP A 136 -6.62 3.26 5.81
CA ASP A 136 -7.75 3.70 6.63
C ASP A 136 -8.57 4.76 5.87
N SER A 137 -9.71 5.13 6.45
CA SER A 137 -10.61 6.17 5.96
C SER A 137 -10.99 5.99 4.48
N CYS A 138 -11.19 4.74 4.06
CA CYS A 138 -11.55 4.38 2.70
C CYS A 138 -13.05 4.57 2.45
N GLN A 139 -13.45 5.13 1.32
CA GLN A 139 -14.86 5.35 0.97
C GLN A 139 -15.15 4.81 -0.43
N ALA A 140 -16.06 3.85 -0.51
CA ALA A 140 -16.66 3.42 -1.78
C ALA A 140 -17.65 4.49 -2.26
N ALA A 141 -18.05 4.47 -3.54
CA ALA A 141 -19.00 5.45 -4.07
C ALA A 141 -20.29 5.53 -3.24
N ALA A 142 -20.81 4.37 -2.81
CA ALA A 142 -22.01 4.26 -1.98
C ALA A 142 -21.87 4.84 -0.55
N GLN A 143 -20.65 5.14 -0.10
CA GLN A 143 -20.36 5.67 1.24
C GLN A 143 -20.05 7.17 1.25
N ARG A 144 -20.04 7.84 0.08
CA ARG A 144 -19.72 9.28 -0.05
C ARG A 144 -20.97 10.18 -0.06
N THR A 145 -22.15 9.58 0.04
CA THR A 145 -23.45 10.23 -0.02
C THR A 145 -24.02 10.44 1.37
#